data_AF-X5IXX2-F1
#
_entry.id   AF-X5IXX2-F1
#
_cell.length_a   1.000
_cell.length_b   1.000
_cell.length_c   1.000
_cell.angle_alpha   90.00
_cell.angle_beta   90.00
_cell.angle_gamma   90.00
#
_symmetry.space_group_name_H-M   'P 1'
#
loop_
_entity.id
_entity.type
_entity.pdbx_description
1 polymer ?
#
loop_
_entity_poly.entity_id
_entity_poly.type
_entity_poly.pdbx_seq_one_letter_code
_entity_poly.pdbx_strand_id
1 'polypeptide(L)'
;MAMNMSMTLSVFIMGVVAATVTGFTDLQVPNLSRMERNEPLDCCNMKTCCVRSMYECLQRHPGNENNMVSSCYHEAGDICGSYNEIVGCCYGYRTCILRHVNPMRIHRAHDVCKHTDCYSPCE
;
A
#
# COMPACT_ATOMS: atom_id res chain seq x y z
N MET A 1 -42.40 -15.86 55.11
CA MET A 1 -41.20 -16.68 54.85
C MET A 1 -40.19 -15.76 54.20
N ALA A 2 -39.09 -15.48 54.91
CA ALA A 2 -38.12 -14.46 54.56
C ALA A 2 -37.09 -15.01 53.56
N MET A 3 -36.96 -14.36 52.41
CA MET A 3 -35.90 -14.66 51.44
C MET A 3 -34.70 -13.76 51.73
N ASN A 4 -33.63 -14.36 52.24
CA ASN A 4 -32.34 -13.70 52.39
C ASN A 4 -31.73 -13.45 51.00
N MET A 5 -31.58 -12.17 50.66
CA MET A 5 -30.58 -11.70 49.70
C MET A 5 -29.31 -11.37 50.48
N SER A 6 -28.20 -12.03 50.19
CA SER A 6 -26.85 -11.42 50.23
C SER A 6 -25.76 -12.41 49.81
N MET A 7 -24.94 -12.00 48.84
CA MET A 7 -23.47 -12.15 48.76
C MET A 7 -22.88 -13.58 48.82
N THR A 8 -22.02 -14.05 47.91
CA THR A 8 -20.73 -13.47 47.50
C THR A 8 -20.08 -14.28 46.35
N LEU A 9 -19.30 -13.57 45.52
CA LEU A 9 -17.97 -13.92 44.97
C LEU A 9 -17.81 -15.11 43.99
N SER A 10 -17.66 -14.72 42.72
CA SER A 10 -16.48 -14.99 41.86
C SER A 10 -15.76 -16.33 42.01
N VAL A 11 -15.91 -17.19 41.00
CA VAL A 11 -14.81 -18.05 40.56
C VAL A 11 -14.79 -18.07 39.03
N PHE A 12 -13.72 -17.46 38.50
CA PHE A 12 -13.25 -17.61 37.13
C PHE A 12 -13.04 -19.09 36.81
N ILE A 13 -13.26 -19.52 35.57
CA ILE A 13 -12.21 -20.03 34.67
C ILE A 13 -12.89 -20.61 33.43
N MET A 14 -12.59 -19.91 32.34
CA MET A 14 -12.81 -20.27 30.95
C MET A 14 -11.73 -21.27 30.54
N GLY A 15 -12.09 -22.23 29.67
CA GLY A 15 -11.19 -23.18 29.03
C GLY A 15 -11.47 -24.61 29.50
N VAL A 16 -11.62 -25.62 28.65
CA VAL A 16 -11.09 -25.82 27.29
C VAL A 16 -12.03 -26.83 26.63
N VAL A 17 -12.60 -26.51 25.46
CA VAL A 17 -13.16 -27.58 24.61
C VAL A 17 -12.10 -27.92 23.57
N ALA A 18 -11.39 -28.99 23.86
CA ALA A 18 -10.58 -29.71 22.90
C ALA A 18 -11.51 -30.37 21.88
N ALA A 19 -11.28 -30.12 20.59
CA ALA A 19 -11.41 -31.10 19.51
C ALA A 19 -11.12 -30.42 18.17
N THR A 20 -10.06 -30.84 17.49
CA THR A 20 -10.14 -31.32 16.11
C THR A 20 -8.80 -31.94 15.73
N VAL A 21 -8.79 -33.27 15.76
CA VAL A 21 -7.72 -34.14 15.29
C VAL A 21 -7.96 -34.38 13.80
N THR A 22 -6.91 -34.21 13.00
CA THR A 22 -6.67 -34.73 11.65
C THR A 22 -7.71 -34.44 10.56
N GLY A 23 -7.31 -33.61 9.61
CA GLY A 23 -7.81 -33.63 8.25
C GLY A 23 -6.83 -32.85 7.40
N PHE A 24 -6.28 -33.49 6.38
CA PHE A 24 -5.49 -32.84 5.34
C PHE A 24 -6.24 -31.61 4.84
N THR A 25 -5.81 -30.43 5.25
CA THR A 25 -6.15 -29.19 4.57
C THR A 25 -4.87 -28.76 3.88
N ASP A 26 -4.79 -29.10 2.59
CA ASP A 26 -3.97 -28.37 1.63
C ASP A 26 -3.96 -26.90 2.06
N LEU A 27 -2.77 -26.38 2.33
CA LEU A 27 -2.54 -24.96 2.54
C LEU A 27 -3.22 -24.26 1.38
N GLN A 28 -4.42 -23.76 1.67
CA GLN A 28 -5.24 -23.01 0.74
C GLN A 28 -4.43 -21.74 0.52
N VAL A 29 -3.60 -21.79 -0.53
CA VAL A 29 -2.80 -20.66 -0.99
C VAL A 29 -3.78 -19.50 -1.01
N PRO A 30 -3.61 -18.47 -0.16
CA PRO A 30 -4.51 -17.34 -0.23
C PRO A 30 -4.38 -16.85 -1.66
N ASN A 31 -5.50 -16.94 -2.38
CA ASN A 31 -5.70 -16.31 -3.67
C ASN A 31 -5.73 -14.80 -3.41
N LEU A 32 -4.59 -14.24 -2.98
CA LEU A 32 -4.22 -12.90 -3.35
C LEU A 32 -4.08 -13.00 -4.84
N SER A 33 -5.19 -12.74 -5.53
CA SER A 33 -5.24 -12.51 -6.95
C SER A 33 -4.18 -11.46 -7.24
N ARG A 34 -2.97 -11.94 -7.51
CA ARG A 34 -1.89 -11.20 -8.14
C ARG A 34 -2.51 -10.84 -9.47
N MET A 35 -3.20 -9.69 -9.47
CA MET A 35 -3.85 -9.10 -10.64
C MET A 35 -2.91 -9.36 -11.80
N GLU A 36 -3.39 -10.11 -12.79
CA GLU A 36 -2.64 -10.46 -13.99
C GLU A 36 -1.88 -9.20 -14.40
N ARG A 37 -0.56 -9.23 -14.20
CA ARG A 37 0.30 -8.14 -14.64
C ARG A 37 0.21 -8.23 -16.15
N ASN A 38 -0.59 -7.35 -16.74
CA ASN A 38 -0.59 -7.13 -18.18
C ASN A 38 0.87 -7.12 -18.64
N GLU A 39 1.14 -7.83 -19.73
CA GLU A 39 2.42 -8.00 -20.44
C GLU A 39 3.44 -6.88 -20.18
N PRO A 40 4.77 -7.17 -20.16
CA PRO A 40 5.79 -6.22 -19.72
C PRO A 40 5.55 -4.84 -20.33
N LEU A 41 4.97 -3.96 -19.52
CA LEU A 41 4.55 -2.64 -19.93
C LEU A 41 5.82 -1.93 -20.38
N ASP A 42 5.88 -1.49 -21.65
CA ASP A 42 7.00 -0.68 -22.14
C ASP A 42 7.42 0.35 -21.07
N CYS A 43 8.70 0.36 -20.75
CA CYS A 43 9.34 1.21 -19.74
C CYS A 43 8.81 2.65 -19.74
N CYS A 44 8.63 3.20 -20.94
CA CYS A 44 8.12 4.54 -21.17
C CYS A 44 6.66 4.69 -20.75
N ASN A 45 5.83 3.68 -21.03
CA ASN A 45 4.43 3.62 -20.62
C ASN A 45 4.30 3.43 -19.11
N MET A 46 5.14 2.61 -18.49
CA MET A 46 5.16 2.43 -17.04
C MET A 46 5.53 3.74 -16.32
N LYS A 47 6.58 4.44 -16.78
CA LYS A 47 6.95 5.78 -16.27
C LYS A 47 5.77 6.74 -16.35
N THR A 48 5.14 6.84 -17.52
CA THR A 48 4.04 7.78 -17.76
C THR A 48 2.83 7.45 -16.88
N CYS A 49 2.49 6.17 -16.74
CA CYS A 49 1.45 5.71 -15.83
C CYS A 49 1.78 6.07 -14.38
N CYS A 50 2.98 5.74 -13.91
CA CYS A 50 3.43 5.97 -12.54
C CYS A 50 3.36 7.44 -12.14
N VAL A 51 3.90 8.32 -13.01
CA VAL A 51 3.90 9.77 -12.81
C VAL A 51 2.46 10.31 -12.70
N ARG A 52 1.57 9.85 -13.57
CA ARG A 52 0.15 10.25 -13.59
C ARG A 52 -0.59 9.76 -12.35
N SER A 53 -0.57 8.46 -12.08
CA SER A 53 -1.29 7.85 -10.95
C SER A 53 -0.81 8.39 -9.60
N MET A 54 0.49 8.60 -9.44
CA MET A 54 1.04 9.18 -8.22
C MET A 54 0.60 10.65 -8.05
N TYR A 55 0.56 11.43 -9.13
CA TYR A 55 0.09 12.81 -9.09
C TYR A 55 -1.40 12.91 -8.74
N GLU A 56 -2.24 12.12 -9.40
CA GLU A 56 -3.68 12.01 -9.10
C GLU A 56 -3.91 11.59 -7.64
N CYS A 57 -3.13 10.64 -7.13
CA CYS A 57 -3.21 10.23 -5.73
C CYS A 57 -2.87 11.39 -4.77
N LEU A 58 -1.76 12.10 -5.01
CA LEU A 58 -1.33 13.19 -4.15
C LEU A 58 -2.31 14.38 -4.14
N GLN A 59 -3.01 14.63 -5.26
CA GLN A 59 -4.07 15.64 -5.32
C GLN A 59 -5.25 15.34 -4.38
N ARG A 60 -5.50 14.06 -4.04
CA ARG A 60 -6.54 13.67 -3.08
C ARG A 60 -6.17 14.01 -1.63
N HIS A 61 -4.94 14.44 -1.36
CA HIS A 61 -4.42 14.70 -0.01
C HIS A 61 -3.84 16.11 0.16
N PRO A 62 -4.63 17.17 -0.09
CA PRO A 62 -4.15 18.54 -0.02
C PRO A 62 -3.67 18.91 1.39
N GLY A 63 -2.46 19.46 1.50
CA GLY A 63 -1.82 19.80 2.77
C GLY A 63 -1.15 18.64 3.51
N ASN A 64 -1.27 17.41 3.02
CA ASN A 64 -0.59 16.23 3.57
C ASN A 64 0.21 15.48 2.50
N GLU A 65 0.49 16.10 1.36
CA GLU A 65 1.03 15.46 0.18
C GLU A 65 2.39 14.81 0.47
N ASN A 66 3.25 15.47 1.24
CA ASN A 66 4.58 14.97 1.60
C ASN A 66 4.54 13.62 2.34
N ASN A 67 3.61 13.47 3.29
CA ASN A 67 3.45 12.24 4.05
C ASN A 67 2.81 11.14 3.20
N MET A 68 2.02 11.53 2.20
CA MET A 68 1.35 10.61 1.28
C MET A 68 2.21 10.16 0.10
N VAL A 69 3.39 10.75 -0.11
CA VAL A 69 4.28 10.39 -1.23
C VAL A 69 4.56 8.88 -1.29
N SER A 70 4.95 8.26 -0.18
CA SER A 70 5.26 6.81 -0.19
C SER A 70 4.01 5.96 -0.45
N SER A 71 2.87 6.28 0.17
CA SER A 71 1.62 5.55 -0.04
C SER A 71 1.13 5.66 -1.48
N CYS A 72 1.12 6.88 -2.04
CA CYS A 72 0.76 7.12 -3.43
C CYS A 72 1.73 6.48 -4.43
N TYR A 73 3.00 6.34 -4.04
CA TYR A 73 3.98 5.62 -4.85
C TYR A 73 3.70 4.12 -4.93
N HIS A 74 3.35 3.50 -3.82
CA HIS A 74 2.96 2.08 -3.79
C HIS A 74 1.67 1.85 -4.58
N GLU A 75 0.65 2.69 -4.39
CA GLU A 75 -0.60 2.61 -5.18
C GLU A 75 -0.34 2.74 -6.69
N ALA A 76 0.52 3.68 -7.09
CA ALA A 76 0.92 3.81 -8.50
C ALA A 76 1.66 2.57 -9.02
N GLY A 77 2.49 1.93 -8.19
CA GLY A 77 3.17 0.68 -8.52
C GLY A 77 2.21 -0.50 -8.68
N ASP A 78 1.16 -0.58 -7.86
CA ASP A 78 0.13 -1.62 -7.95
C ASP A 78 -0.71 -1.47 -9.22
N ILE A 79 -1.02 -0.22 -9.62
CA ILE A 79 -1.81 0.08 -10.83
C ILE A 79 -0.99 -0.09 -12.11
N CYS A 80 0.23 0.46 -12.13
CA CYS A 80 1.04 0.57 -13.33
C CYS A 80 2.02 -0.59 -13.52
N GLY A 81 2.20 -1.43 -12.49
CA GLY A 81 3.23 -2.43 -12.42
C GLY A 81 4.60 -1.86 -12.03
N SER A 82 5.52 -2.78 -11.73
CA SER A 82 6.94 -2.49 -11.53
C SER A 82 7.78 -3.65 -12.04
N TYR A 83 8.94 -3.35 -12.62
CA TYR A 83 9.94 -4.36 -12.97
C TYR A 83 10.67 -4.89 -11.73
N ASN A 84 10.82 -4.05 -10.72
CA ASN A 84 11.39 -4.40 -9.43
C ASN A 84 10.51 -3.80 -8.33
N GLU A 85 9.93 -4.65 -7.49
CA GLU A 85 9.01 -4.25 -6.42
C GLU A 85 9.68 -3.34 -5.37
N ILE A 86 11.01 -3.44 -5.21
CA ILE A 86 11.80 -2.59 -4.31
C ILE A 86 11.99 -1.19 -4.92
N VAL A 87 12.28 -1.14 -6.23
CA VAL A 87 12.48 0.13 -6.94
C VAL A 87 11.14 0.81 -7.16
N GLY A 88 10.08 0.05 -7.46
CA GLY A 88 8.73 0.49 -7.80
C GLY A 88 8.61 0.93 -9.27
N CYS A 89 7.61 1.76 -9.57
CA CYS A 89 7.31 2.16 -10.95
C CYS A 89 8.14 3.34 -11.48
N CYS A 90 8.66 4.23 -10.62
CA CYS A 90 9.56 5.31 -11.02
C CYS A 90 10.22 5.99 -9.80
N TYR A 91 11.36 5.47 -9.37
CA TYR A 91 12.02 5.91 -8.13
C TYR A 91 12.51 7.38 -8.20
N GLY A 92 13.02 7.80 -9.35
CA GLY A 92 13.47 9.18 -9.54
C GLY A 92 12.37 10.22 -9.40
N TYR A 93 11.17 9.94 -9.95
CA TYR A 93 10.02 10.82 -9.77
C TYR A 93 9.60 10.92 -8.29
N ARG A 94 9.52 9.79 -7.59
CA ARG A 94 9.23 9.77 -6.14
C ARG A 94 10.22 10.63 -5.36
N THR A 95 11.51 10.47 -5.63
CA THR A 95 12.58 11.19 -4.94
C THR A 95 12.53 12.69 -5.23
N CYS A 96 12.24 13.07 -6.48
CA CYS A 96 12.06 14.48 -6.85
C CYS A 96 10.85 15.08 -6.12
N ILE A 97 9.70 14.40 -6.09
CA ILE A 97 8.50 14.87 -5.40
C ILE A 97 8.77 15.07 -3.90
N LEU A 98 9.43 14.13 -3.23
CA LEU A 98 9.79 14.27 -1.81
C LEU A 98 10.60 15.54 -1.52
N ARG A 99 11.46 15.96 -2.46
CA ARG A 99 12.28 17.18 -2.31
C ARG A 99 11.49 18.46 -2.54
N HIS A 100 10.50 18.44 -3.44
CA HIS A 100 9.85 19.66 -3.93
C HIS A 100 8.41 19.87 -3.44
N VAL A 101 7.71 18.83 -2.95
CA VAL A 101 6.28 18.93 -2.63
C VAL A 101 5.98 19.86 -1.45
N ASN A 102 6.80 19.86 -0.40
CA ASN A 102 6.66 20.79 0.74
C ASN A 102 6.88 22.26 0.35
N PRO A 103 8.00 22.64 -0.29
CA PRO A 103 8.23 24.06 -0.62
C PRO A 103 7.33 24.59 -1.75
N MET A 104 6.79 23.73 -2.62
CA MET A 104 6.15 24.19 -3.87
C MET A 104 4.69 23.80 -4.06
N ARG A 105 4.13 22.93 -3.21
CA ARG A 105 2.86 22.22 -3.43
C ARG A 105 2.92 21.27 -4.63
N ILE A 106 1.96 20.35 -4.68
CA ILE A 106 1.97 19.23 -5.62
C ILE A 106 1.99 19.66 -7.09
N HIS A 107 1.25 20.69 -7.49
CA HIS A 107 1.20 21.12 -8.90
C HIS A 107 2.56 21.56 -9.44
N ARG A 108 3.25 22.47 -8.74
CA ARG A 108 4.58 22.94 -9.16
C ARG A 108 5.64 21.86 -8.99
N ALA A 109 5.58 21.07 -7.92
CA ALA A 109 6.49 19.95 -7.73
C ALA A 109 6.36 18.92 -8.88
N HIS A 110 5.13 18.61 -9.30
CA HIS A 110 4.88 17.74 -10.44
C HIS A 110 5.46 18.30 -11.73
N ASP A 111 5.26 19.59 -12.03
CA ASP A 111 5.81 20.20 -13.26
C ASP A 111 7.33 20.16 -13.34
N VAL A 112 8.01 20.33 -12.20
CA VAL A 112 9.47 20.18 -12.11
C VAL A 112 9.88 18.71 -12.27
N CYS A 113 9.13 17.79 -11.65
CA CYS A 113 9.56 16.40 -11.50
C CYS A 113 9.11 15.47 -12.63
N LYS A 114 8.07 15.79 -13.41
CA LYS A 114 7.45 14.88 -14.41
C LYS A 114 8.40 14.36 -15.49
N HIS A 115 9.48 15.10 -15.77
CA HIS A 115 10.49 14.70 -16.77
C HIS A 115 11.70 13.99 -16.16
N THR A 116 11.80 13.90 -14.82
CA THR A 116 12.92 13.25 -14.13
C THR A 116 13.10 11.82 -14.61
N ASP A 117 14.34 11.39 -14.78
CA ASP A 117 14.64 9.99 -15.05
C ASP A 117 14.31 9.12 -13.85
N CYS A 118 13.72 7.96 -14.10
CA CYS A 118 13.31 7.06 -13.02
C CYS A 118 14.48 6.34 -12.34
N TYR A 119 15.71 6.50 -12.86
CA TYR A 119 16.92 5.77 -12.52
C TYR A 119 16.70 4.25 -12.63
N SER A 120 16.98 3.71 -13.82
CA SER A 120 16.86 2.29 -14.18
C SER A 120 15.59 1.58 -13.68
N PRO A 121 14.41 1.95 -14.18
CA PRO A 121 13.24 1.09 -14.02
C PRO A 121 13.31 -0.18 -14.89
N CYS A 122 14.25 -0.28 -15.85
CA CYS A 122 14.21 -1.22 -16.97
C CYS A 122 15.57 -1.88 -17.31
N GLU A 123 16.55 -1.77 -16.42
CA GLU A 123 17.78 -2.57 -16.43
C GLU A 123 17.73 -3.66 -15.36
#